data_AF-A0A6G1SYU1-F1
#
_entry.id   AF-A0A6G1SYU1-F1
#
_cell.length_a   1.000
_cell.length_b   1.000
_cell.length_c   1.000
_cell.angle_alpha   90.00
_cell.angle_beta   90.00
_cell.angle_gamma   90.00
#
_symmetry.space_group_name_H-M   'P 1'
#
loop_
_entity.id
_entity.type
_entity.pdbx_description
1 polymer ?
#
loop_
_entity_poly.entity_id
_entity_poly.type
_entity_poly.pdbx_seq_one_letter_code
_entity_poly.pdbx_strand_id
1 'polypeptide(L)'
;MSLCEYDAARRPAGADPDVDGGNRGAMYRTSELASFAIDEFRRGLEGVTADEGVWRAEKADGTQMNAISWSVQHIGAHWHNVGLAVQGLPFENRNPPRDGTPPEYAAALALFDEATRDLGWLERADDAAMLRTPPELRSENVSHFLARATLHTWFHAGEVNAVRQLLGHPEIRFVGDLGGRLGWVPEDGIGD
;
A
#
# COMPACT_ATOMS: atom_id res chain seq x y z
N MET A 1 12.54 -9.18 -37.68
CA MET A 1 11.99 -9.66 -36.40
C MET A 1 10.85 -8.72 -36.05
N SER A 2 9.63 -9.11 -36.41
CA SER A 2 8.41 -8.31 -36.29
C SER A 2 7.64 -8.80 -35.07
N LEU A 3 7.18 -7.87 -34.24
CA LEU A 3 6.40 -8.13 -33.03
C LEU A 3 5.03 -8.72 -33.40
N CYS A 4 4.63 -9.75 -32.66
CA CYS A 4 3.37 -10.48 -32.80
C CYS A 4 2.15 -9.56 -32.72
N GLU A 5 1.32 -9.60 -33.76
CA GLU A 5 -0.07 -9.17 -33.74
C GLU A 5 -0.90 -10.15 -32.89
N TYR A 6 -1.70 -9.62 -31.97
CA TYR A 6 -2.63 -10.39 -31.15
C TYR A 6 -3.99 -10.41 -31.83
N ASP A 7 -4.35 -11.54 -32.42
CA ASP A 7 -5.60 -11.74 -33.16
C ASP A 7 -6.76 -11.98 -32.19
N ALA A 8 -7.74 -11.08 -32.21
CA ALA A 8 -8.91 -11.10 -31.33
C ALA A 8 -10.09 -11.79 -32.04
N ALA A 9 -10.24 -13.11 -31.89
CA ALA A 9 -11.48 -13.78 -32.30
C ALA A 9 -11.76 -15.13 -31.60
N ARG A 10 -13.02 -15.23 -31.12
CA ARG A 10 -13.82 -16.41 -30.75
C ARG A 10 -13.75 -16.94 -29.30
N ARG A 11 -14.76 -16.59 -28.50
CA ARG A 11 -15.42 -17.51 -27.57
C ARG A 11 -16.84 -17.81 -28.07
N PRO A 12 -17.30 -19.07 -28.12
CA PRO A 12 -18.71 -19.38 -28.32
C PRO A 12 -19.50 -19.18 -27.02
N ALA A 13 -20.76 -18.80 -27.18
CA ALA A 13 -21.74 -18.66 -26.10
C ALA A 13 -22.27 -20.04 -25.68
N GLY A 14 -22.28 -20.29 -24.37
CA GLY A 14 -22.82 -21.50 -23.76
C GLY A 14 -22.59 -21.43 -22.26
N ALA A 15 -23.54 -20.83 -21.55
CA ALA A 15 -23.58 -20.80 -20.09
C ALA A 15 -24.14 -22.13 -19.58
N ASP A 16 -23.53 -22.67 -18.53
CA ASP A 16 -24.18 -23.56 -17.58
C ASP A 16 -23.87 -23.02 -16.17
N PRO A 17 -24.84 -22.97 -15.24
CA PRO A 17 -24.68 -22.37 -13.93
C PRO A 17 -24.30 -23.47 -12.94
N ASP A 18 -23.04 -23.52 -12.54
CA ASP A 18 -22.68 -24.28 -11.35
C ASP A 18 -22.05 -23.34 -10.30
N VAL A 19 -22.84 -23.18 -9.23
CA VAL A 19 -22.50 -22.48 -8.01
C VAL A 19 -21.76 -23.51 -7.16
N ASP A 20 -20.50 -23.72 -7.47
CA ASP A 20 -19.58 -24.36 -6.55
C ASP A 20 -18.41 -23.41 -6.29
N GLY A 21 -17.87 -23.42 -5.07
CA GLY A 21 -16.93 -22.44 -4.50
C GLY A 21 -15.65 -22.30 -5.31
N GLY A 22 -15.74 -21.60 -6.43
CA GLY A 22 -14.81 -21.64 -7.55
C GLY A 22 -13.39 -21.26 -7.16
N ASN A 23 -12.55 -22.28 -7.25
CA ASN A 23 -11.12 -22.27 -7.47
C ASN A 23 -10.58 -20.89 -7.93
N ARG A 24 -9.96 -20.14 -7.01
CA ARG A 24 -9.30 -18.87 -7.33
C ARG A 24 -7.89 -19.17 -7.81
N GLY A 25 -7.77 -19.28 -9.13
CA GLY A 25 -6.53 -19.14 -9.89
C GLY A 25 -5.51 -18.29 -9.14
N ALA A 26 -4.43 -18.93 -8.69
CA ALA A 26 -3.32 -18.36 -7.91
C ALA A 26 -2.95 -16.90 -8.25
N MET A 27 -3.63 -15.95 -7.59
CA MET A 27 -3.40 -14.52 -7.62
C MET A 27 -3.28 -14.03 -6.18
N TYR A 28 -2.33 -13.13 -5.92
CA TYR A 28 -2.17 -12.52 -4.60
C TYR A 28 -3.46 -11.83 -4.18
N ARG A 29 -3.89 -12.08 -2.94
CA ARG A 29 -5.02 -11.36 -2.36
C ARG A 29 -4.60 -9.91 -2.17
N THR A 30 -5.52 -8.97 -2.41
CA THR A 30 -5.26 -7.54 -2.16
C THR A 30 -4.82 -7.28 -0.71
N SER A 31 -5.32 -8.08 0.24
CA SER A 31 -4.90 -8.03 1.65
C SER A 31 -3.45 -8.45 1.87
N GLU A 32 -2.95 -9.48 1.17
CA GLU A 32 -1.55 -9.92 1.26
C GLU A 32 -0.60 -8.86 0.71
N LEU A 33 -0.96 -8.27 -0.45
CA LEU A 33 -0.19 -7.17 -1.04
C LEU A 33 -0.19 -5.92 -0.14
N ALA A 34 -1.30 -5.63 0.54
CA ALA A 34 -1.40 -4.54 1.50
C ALA A 34 -0.46 -4.75 2.69
N SER A 35 -0.51 -5.92 3.34
CA SER A 35 0.38 -6.25 4.45
C SER A 35 1.86 -6.19 4.04
N PHE A 36 2.19 -6.75 2.87
CA PHE A 36 3.55 -6.68 2.34
C PHE A 36 4.02 -5.23 2.12
N ALA A 37 3.20 -4.37 1.51
CA ALA A 37 3.54 -2.96 1.30
C ALA A 37 3.74 -2.18 2.62
N ILE A 38 2.92 -2.46 3.63
CA ILE A 38 3.04 -1.85 4.97
C ILE A 38 4.39 -2.21 5.61
N ASP A 39 4.74 -3.49 5.57
CA ASP A 39 6.01 -3.96 6.15
C ASP A 39 7.22 -3.41 5.40
N GLU A 40 7.12 -3.30 4.08
CA GLU A 40 8.19 -2.75 3.25
C GLU A 40 8.37 -1.25 3.46
N PHE A 41 7.28 -0.51 3.65
CA PHE A 41 7.34 0.90 4.04
C PHE A 41 8.00 1.04 5.43
N ARG A 42 7.62 0.20 6.40
CA ARG A 42 8.23 0.18 7.74
C ARG A 42 9.74 -0.12 7.68
N ARG A 43 10.14 -1.11 6.89
CA ARG A 43 11.55 -1.45 6.63
C ARG A 43 12.31 -0.25 6.03
N GLY A 44 11.65 0.48 5.13
CA GLY A 44 12.15 1.73 4.55
C GLY A 44 12.38 2.86 5.55
N LEU A 45 11.89 2.76 6.79
CA LEU A 45 12.08 3.76 7.85
C LEU A 45 13.15 3.36 8.88
N GLU A 46 13.65 2.12 8.83
CA GLU A 46 14.64 1.63 9.78
C GLU A 46 15.94 2.45 9.74
N GLY A 47 16.39 2.90 10.91
CA GLY A 47 17.61 3.68 11.09
C GLY A 47 17.46 5.18 10.85
N VAL A 48 16.27 5.66 10.43
CA VAL A 48 16.01 7.10 10.31
C VAL A 48 15.84 7.71 11.70
N THR A 49 16.60 8.77 11.98
CA THR A 49 16.56 9.52 13.23
C THR A 49 15.45 10.59 13.23
N ALA A 50 15.17 11.18 14.41
CA ALA A 50 14.21 12.27 14.53
C ALA A 50 14.58 13.49 13.66
N ASP A 51 15.85 13.86 13.64
CA ASP A 51 16.35 15.01 12.88
C ASP A 51 16.26 14.75 11.37
N GLU A 52 16.63 13.55 10.92
CA GLU A 52 16.48 13.12 9.53
C GLU A 52 15.00 13.04 9.11
N GLY A 53 14.13 12.62 10.02
CA GLY A 53 12.70 12.51 9.77
C GLY A 53 12.05 13.85 9.37
N VAL A 54 12.56 14.96 9.91
CA VAL A 54 12.06 16.32 9.61
C VAL A 54 12.93 17.08 8.62
N TRP A 55 14.06 16.50 8.19
CA TRP A 55 14.96 17.10 7.21
C TRP A 55 14.29 17.26 5.85
N ARG A 56 14.69 18.30 5.11
CA ARG A 56 14.16 18.62 3.79
C ARG A 56 15.29 19.00 2.84
N ALA A 57 15.24 18.46 1.64
CA ALA A 57 16.13 18.84 0.55
C ALA A 57 15.63 20.11 -0.15
N GLU A 58 16.54 21.01 -0.50
CA GLU A 58 16.24 22.12 -1.42
C GLU A 58 16.15 21.60 -2.86
N LYS A 59 15.14 22.07 -3.59
CA LYS A 59 14.93 21.81 -5.01
C LYS A 59 15.56 22.92 -5.85
N ALA A 60 15.79 22.64 -7.13
CA ALA A 60 16.39 23.60 -8.06
C ALA A 60 15.59 24.91 -8.23
N ASP A 61 14.28 24.90 -7.93
CA ASP A 61 13.39 26.07 -7.98
C ASP A 61 13.40 26.88 -6.65
N GLY A 62 14.29 26.55 -5.70
CA GLY A 62 14.38 27.19 -4.39
C GLY A 62 13.30 26.75 -3.40
N THR A 63 12.39 25.87 -3.79
CA THR A 63 11.42 25.28 -2.87
C THR A 63 11.99 24.00 -2.23
N GLN A 64 11.24 23.37 -1.34
CA GLN A 64 11.75 22.25 -0.53
C GLN A 64 10.98 20.96 -0.85
N MET A 65 11.69 19.82 -0.87
CA MET A 65 11.07 18.50 -0.90
C MET A 65 10.26 18.25 0.37
N ASN A 66 9.39 17.23 0.30
CA ASN A 66 8.71 16.75 1.49
C ASN A 66 9.71 16.06 2.45
N ALA A 67 9.59 16.33 3.75
CA ALA A 67 10.27 15.57 4.79
C ALA A 67 9.71 14.14 4.88
N ILE A 68 10.51 13.20 5.38
CA ILE A 68 10.07 11.81 5.60
C ILE A 68 8.85 11.77 6.53
N SER A 69 8.80 12.62 7.56
CA SER A 69 7.70 12.66 8.52
C SER A 69 6.36 13.03 7.87
N TRP A 70 6.36 13.82 6.79
CA TRP A 70 5.15 14.07 6.01
C TRP A 70 4.67 12.81 5.28
N SER A 71 5.57 12.10 4.61
CA SER A 71 5.22 10.86 3.92
C SER A 71 4.68 9.83 4.92
N VAL A 72 5.32 9.68 6.07
CA VAL A 72 4.87 8.75 7.13
C VAL A 72 3.50 9.14 7.68
N GLN A 73 3.29 10.40 8.06
CA GLN A 73 1.99 10.83 8.58
C GLN A 73 0.89 10.70 7.52
N HIS A 74 1.19 11.05 6.26
CA HIS A 74 0.25 10.95 5.16
C HIS A 74 -0.19 9.50 4.91
N ILE A 75 0.77 8.57 4.86
CA ILE A 75 0.50 7.14 4.73
C ILE A 75 -0.26 6.60 5.95
N GLY A 76 0.12 6.98 7.17
CA GLY A 76 -0.61 6.61 8.39
C GLY A 76 -2.07 7.09 8.36
N ALA A 77 -2.32 8.34 7.97
CA ALA A 77 -3.67 8.88 7.83
C ALA A 77 -4.49 8.15 6.75
N HIS A 78 -3.84 7.69 5.68
CA HIS A 78 -4.51 6.95 4.61
C HIS A 78 -4.92 5.55 5.10
N TRP A 79 -4.01 4.82 5.76
CA TRP A 79 -4.30 3.50 6.35
C TRP A 79 -5.34 3.58 7.48
N HIS A 80 -5.33 4.65 8.28
CA HIS A 80 -6.37 4.90 9.28
C HIS A 80 -7.76 4.97 8.63
N ASN A 81 -7.89 5.73 7.54
CA ASN A 81 -9.15 5.84 6.83
C ASN A 81 -9.56 4.54 6.14
N VAL A 82 -8.62 3.66 5.75
CA VAL A 82 -8.94 2.28 5.32
C VAL A 82 -9.61 1.49 6.44
N GLY A 83 -9.08 1.58 7.67
CA GLY A 83 -9.69 0.97 8.86
C GLY A 83 -11.10 1.49 9.14
N LEU A 84 -11.31 2.82 9.03
CA LEU A 84 -12.62 3.45 9.21
C LEU A 84 -13.62 3.03 8.11
N ALA A 85 -13.18 2.98 6.84
CA ALA A 85 -14.02 2.54 5.72
C ALA A 85 -14.58 1.13 5.96
N VAL A 86 -13.73 0.19 6.39
CA VAL A 86 -14.18 -1.18 6.71
C VAL A 86 -15.19 -1.21 7.86
N GLN A 87 -15.12 -0.28 8.81
CA GLN A 87 -16.10 -0.18 9.88
C GLN A 87 -17.37 0.60 9.48
N GLY A 88 -17.37 1.25 8.32
CA GLY A 88 -18.45 2.16 7.90
C GLY A 88 -18.48 3.44 8.74
N LEU A 89 -17.31 3.88 9.22
CA LEU A 89 -17.13 5.10 10.00
C LEU A 89 -16.68 6.26 9.11
N PRO A 90 -17.05 7.51 9.46
CA PRO A 90 -16.67 8.69 8.69
C PRO A 90 -15.16 8.91 8.70
N PHE A 91 -14.62 9.45 7.61
CA PHE A 91 -13.20 9.74 7.49
C PHE A 91 -12.72 10.85 8.42
N GLU A 92 -11.50 10.68 8.91
CA GLU A 92 -10.82 11.65 9.76
C GLU A 92 -9.65 12.29 9.02
N ASN A 93 -9.53 13.61 9.11
CA ASN A 93 -8.39 14.33 8.57
C ASN A 93 -7.21 14.29 9.56
N ARG A 94 -6.39 13.26 9.45
CA ARG A 94 -5.12 13.12 10.17
C ARG A 94 -3.90 13.45 9.30
N ASN A 95 -4.11 14.01 8.11
CA ASN A 95 -3.03 14.40 7.22
C ASN A 95 -2.17 15.50 7.86
N PRO A 96 -0.90 15.59 7.45
CA PRO A 96 -0.05 16.66 7.92
C PRO A 96 -0.57 18.06 7.56
N PRO A 97 -0.20 19.09 8.34
CA PRO A 97 -0.57 20.46 8.07
C PRO A 97 0.01 20.94 6.72
N ARG A 98 -0.74 21.83 6.05
CA ARG A 98 -0.36 22.41 4.74
C ARG A 98 0.45 23.70 4.86
N ASP A 99 0.92 24.03 6.06
CA ASP A 99 1.65 25.27 6.36
C ASP A 99 3.15 25.18 6.03
N GLY A 100 3.62 24.01 5.58
CA GLY A 100 5.01 23.79 5.23
C GLY A 100 5.91 23.42 6.41
N THR A 101 5.36 23.22 7.60
CA THR A 101 6.08 22.69 8.77
C THR A 101 6.00 21.15 8.81
N PRO A 102 7.13 20.42 8.79
CA PRO A 102 7.12 18.97 8.98
C PRO A 102 6.52 18.60 10.34
N PRO A 103 5.67 17.57 10.41
CA PRO A 103 5.24 17.02 11.69
C PRO A 103 6.42 16.38 12.40
N GLU A 104 6.32 16.29 13.73
CA GLU A 104 7.29 15.54 14.51
C GLU A 104 7.35 14.09 14.03
N TYR A 105 8.56 13.60 13.77
CA TYR A 105 8.74 12.27 13.19
C TYR A 105 8.19 11.16 14.10
N ALA A 106 8.35 11.29 15.42
CA ALA A 106 7.82 10.33 16.40
C ALA A 106 6.29 10.28 16.38
N ALA A 107 5.61 11.42 16.24
CA ALA A 107 4.16 11.49 16.15
C ALA A 107 3.65 10.88 14.83
N ALA A 108 4.35 11.13 13.72
CA ALA A 108 4.05 10.52 12.43
C ALA A 108 4.16 8.98 12.50
N LEU A 109 5.24 8.46 13.10
CA LEU A 109 5.43 7.03 13.32
C LEU A 109 4.34 6.43 14.21
N ALA A 110 3.97 7.10 15.31
CA ALA A 110 2.92 6.64 16.20
C ALA A 110 1.57 6.50 15.48
N LEU A 111 1.21 7.47 14.64
CA LEU A 111 0.00 7.38 13.81
C LEU A 111 0.07 6.21 12.83
N PHE A 112 1.21 6.02 12.15
CA PHE A 112 1.38 4.90 11.23
C PHE A 112 1.28 3.55 11.96
N ASP A 113 1.88 3.42 13.13
CA ASP A 113 1.82 2.23 13.98
C ASP A 113 0.41 1.95 14.50
N GLU A 114 -0.32 2.97 14.93
CA GLU A 114 -1.75 2.88 15.28
C GLU A 114 -2.57 2.37 14.10
N ALA A 115 -2.49 3.08 12.98
CA ALA A 115 -3.28 2.77 11.79
C ALA A 115 -3.03 1.35 11.26
N THR A 116 -1.77 0.89 11.29
CA THR A 116 -1.40 -0.43 10.77
C THR A 116 -1.72 -1.57 11.74
N ARG A 117 -1.70 -1.33 13.05
CA ARG A 117 -2.13 -2.30 14.05
C ARG A 117 -3.62 -2.63 13.92
N ASP A 118 -4.44 -1.64 13.58
CA ASP A 118 -5.89 -1.79 13.44
C ASP A 118 -6.29 -2.58 12.17
N LEU A 119 -5.33 -2.90 11.30
CA LEU A 119 -5.54 -3.69 10.08
C LEU A 119 -5.49 -5.21 10.29
N GLY A 120 -5.52 -5.69 11.54
CA GLY A 120 -5.60 -7.13 11.86
C GLY A 120 -6.86 -7.86 11.34
N TRP A 121 -7.77 -7.14 10.68
CA TRP A 121 -8.89 -7.70 9.93
C TRP A 121 -8.49 -8.21 8.54
N LEU A 122 -7.37 -7.75 7.95
CA LEU A 122 -6.94 -8.10 6.59
C LEU A 122 -6.77 -9.61 6.37
N GLU A 123 -6.29 -10.33 7.38
CA GLU A 123 -6.10 -11.79 7.34
C GLU A 123 -7.42 -12.57 7.29
N ARG A 124 -8.52 -11.97 7.79
CA ARG A 124 -9.85 -12.57 7.87
C ARG A 124 -10.84 -11.94 6.90
N ALA A 125 -10.38 -11.04 6.03
CA ALA A 125 -11.22 -10.35 5.07
C ALA A 125 -11.80 -11.36 4.07
N ASP A 126 -13.12 -11.38 3.95
CA ASP A 126 -13.85 -12.14 2.95
C ASP A 126 -14.34 -11.23 1.80
N ASP A 127 -14.97 -11.82 0.79
CA ASP A 127 -15.50 -11.06 -0.34
C ASP A 127 -16.55 -10.04 0.08
N ALA A 128 -17.37 -10.37 1.09
CA ALA A 128 -18.40 -9.46 1.57
C ALA A 128 -17.76 -8.19 2.14
N ALA A 129 -16.73 -8.32 2.97
CA ALA A 129 -15.96 -7.19 3.48
C ALA A 129 -15.29 -6.38 2.36
N MET A 130 -14.70 -7.05 1.37
CA MET A 130 -13.94 -6.42 0.28
C MET A 130 -14.82 -5.72 -0.77
N LEU A 131 -16.04 -6.22 -1.00
CA LEU A 131 -16.99 -5.66 -1.98
C LEU A 131 -17.89 -4.57 -1.40
N ARG A 132 -17.85 -4.32 -0.08
CA ARG A 132 -18.60 -3.21 0.55
C ARG A 132 -18.21 -1.86 -0.05
N THR A 133 -19.20 -0.99 -0.22
CA THR A 133 -19.09 0.39 -0.72
C THR A 133 -19.54 1.40 0.34
N PRO A 134 -18.71 1.67 1.37
CA PRO A 134 -18.95 2.75 2.33
C PRO A 134 -19.29 4.09 1.64
N PRO A 135 -20.25 4.87 2.18
CA PRO A 135 -20.59 6.20 1.63
C PRO A 135 -19.38 7.12 1.43
N GLU A 136 -18.39 7.01 2.31
CA GLU A 136 -17.16 7.79 2.32
C GLU A 136 -16.28 7.55 1.08
N LEU A 137 -16.40 6.38 0.45
CA LEU A 137 -15.60 5.96 -0.71
C LEU A 137 -16.13 6.42 -2.07
N ARG A 138 -17.17 7.27 -2.10
CA ARG A 138 -17.68 7.89 -3.35
C ARG A 138 -17.86 6.88 -4.50
N SER A 139 -18.48 5.74 -4.21
CA SER A 139 -18.73 4.62 -5.12
C SER A 139 -17.56 3.65 -5.38
N GLU A 140 -16.44 3.79 -4.67
CA GLU A 140 -15.41 2.74 -4.60
C GLU A 140 -15.77 1.70 -3.53
N ASN A 141 -15.39 0.44 -3.76
CA ASN A 141 -15.47 -0.60 -2.73
C ASN A 141 -14.17 -0.66 -1.91
N VAL A 142 -14.23 -1.36 -0.78
CA VAL A 142 -13.07 -1.55 0.12
C VAL A 142 -11.86 -2.11 -0.63
N SER A 143 -12.06 -3.05 -1.56
CA SER A 143 -10.94 -3.63 -2.33
C SER A 143 -10.19 -2.63 -3.19
N HIS A 144 -10.90 -1.70 -3.86
CA HIS A 144 -10.28 -0.64 -4.65
C HIS A 144 -9.55 0.36 -3.77
N PHE A 145 -10.15 0.72 -2.63
CA PHE A 145 -9.52 1.62 -1.68
C PHE A 145 -8.27 1.02 -1.05
N LEU A 146 -8.31 -0.28 -0.73
CA LEU A 146 -7.15 -1.02 -0.26
C LEU A 146 -6.03 -1.04 -1.30
N ALA A 147 -6.36 -1.36 -2.57
CA ALA A 147 -5.39 -1.33 -3.66
C ALA A 147 -4.77 0.06 -3.85
N ARG A 148 -5.58 1.12 -3.75
CA ARG A 148 -5.11 2.51 -3.78
C ARG A 148 -4.13 2.78 -2.64
N ALA A 149 -4.45 2.38 -1.41
CA ALA A 149 -3.56 2.53 -0.25
C ALA A 149 -2.24 1.77 -0.42
N THR A 150 -2.30 0.54 -0.93
CA THR A 150 -1.12 -0.28 -1.24
C THR A 150 -0.21 0.41 -2.27
N LEU A 151 -0.75 0.81 -3.42
CA LEU A 151 0.04 1.45 -4.48
C LEU A 151 0.59 2.81 -4.04
N HIS A 152 -0.19 3.56 -3.26
CA HIS A 152 0.23 4.84 -2.71
C HIS A 152 1.38 4.69 -1.69
N THR A 153 1.33 3.63 -0.89
CA THR A 153 2.41 3.27 0.04
C THR A 153 3.71 3.01 -0.71
N TRP A 154 3.67 2.28 -1.83
CA TRP A 154 4.85 2.04 -2.67
C TRP A 154 5.43 3.33 -3.28
N PHE A 155 4.57 4.25 -3.71
CA PHE A 155 5.01 5.54 -4.22
C PHE A 155 5.82 6.30 -3.15
N HIS A 156 5.27 6.42 -1.95
CA HIS A 156 5.96 7.11 -0.85
C HIS A 156 7.16 6.33 -0.30
N ALA A 157 7.19 4.99 -0.39
CA ALA A 157 8.37 4.20 -0.07
C ALA A 157 9.57 4.60 -0.97
N GLY A 158 9.32 4.82 -2.26
CA GLY A 158 10.33 5.29 -3.19
C GLY A 158 10.87 6.69 -2.85
N GLU A 159 9.98 7.62 -2.51
CA GLU A 159 10.37 8.96 -2.07
C GLU A 159 11.22 8.92 -0.79
N VAL A 160 10.80 8.12 0.21
CA VAL A 160 11.56 7.93 1.44
C VAL A 160 12.95 7.36 1.14
N ASN A 161 13.05 6.34 0.29
CA ASN A 161 14.34 5.76 -0.09
C ASN A 161 15.25 6.78 -0.78
N ALA A 162 14.70 7.64 -1.65
CA ALA A 162 15.47 8.71 -2.30
C ALA A 162 15.99 9.73 -1.28
N VAL A 163 15.15 10.19 -0.35
CA VAL A 163 15.56 11.13 0.71
C VAL A 163 16.63 10.50 1.62
N ARG A 164 16.50 9.22 1.95
CA ARG A 164 17.50 8.49 2.73
C ARG A 164 18.87 8.47 2.06
N GLN A 165 18.92 8.23 0.75
CA GLN A 165 20.18 8.25 0.01
C GLN A 165 20.82 9.65 0.01
N LEU A 166 20.03 10.72 -0.06
CA LEU A 166 20.53 12.10 0.09
C LEU A 166 21.12 12.36 1.49
N LEU A 167 20.59 11.70 2.52
CA LEU A 167 21.09 11.76 3.89
C LEU A 167 22.31 10.85 4.14
N GLY A 168 22.77 10.10 3.11
CA GLY A 168 23.93 9.23 3.20
C GLY A 168 23.65 7.82 3.72
N HIS A 169 22.39 7.41 3.84
CA HIS A 169 22.04 6.02 4.11
C HIS A 169 22.39 5.15 2.90
N PRO A 170 22.76 3.87 3.12
CA PRO A 170 22.89 2.93 2.02
C PRO A 170 21.53 2.75 1.33
N GLU A 171 21.57 2.45 0.03
CA GLU A 171 20.36 2.09 -0.71
C GLU A 171 19.70 0.87 -0.04
N ILE A 172 18.41 1.02 0.26
CA ILE A 172 17.58 -0.12 0.59
C ILE A 172 17.04 -0.72 -0.70
N ARG A 173 17.19 -2.04 -0.86
CA ARG A 173 16.55 -2.78 -1.95
C ARG A 173 15.07 -2.41 -1.99
N PHE A 174 14.63 -1.86 -3.11
CA PHE A 174 13.29 -1.26 -3.25
C PHE A 174 12.16 -2.24 -2.89
N VAL A 175 12.27 -3.50 -3.31
CA VAL A 175 11.37 -4.59 -2.91
C VAL A 175 12.20 -5.65 -2.21
N GLY A 176 11.82 -6.01 -0.98
CA GLY A 176 12.45 -7.01 -0.13
C GLY A 176 12.26 -8.44 -0.64
N ASP A 177 12.18 -9.39 0.28
CA ASP A 177 11.99 -10.81 -0.07
C ASP A 177 10.55 -11.10 -0.52
N LEU A 178 10.25 -10.78 -1.79
CA LEU A 178 8.96 -11.08 -2.39
C LEU A 178 8.76 -12.59 -2.56
N GLY A 179 9.80 -13.32 -2.96
CA GLY A 179 9.71 -14.76 -3.25
C GLY A 179 9.44 -15.60 -2.00
N GLY A 180 10.07 -15.28 -0.88
CA GLY A 180 9.85 -15.99 0.39
C GLY A 180 8.54 -15.62 1.09
N ARG A 181 7.96 -14.44 0.80
CA ARG A 181 6.76 -13.92 1.48
C ARG A 181 5.48 -14.02 0.66
N LEU A 182 5.60 -13.83 -0.64
CA LEU A 182 4.52 -13.82 -1.62
C LEU A 182 4.95 -14.67 -2.84
N GLY A 183 5.63 -15.80 -2.61
CA GLY A 183 5.96 -16.71 -3.70
C GLY A 183 4.70 -17.31 -4.30
N TRP A 184 4.62 -17.37 -5.63
CA TRP A 184 3.56 -18.11 -6.30
C TRP A 184 3.70 -19.60 -5.98
N VAL A 185 2.63 -20.23 -5.49
CA VAL A 185 2.56 -21.66 -5.23
C VAL A 185 1.54 -22.27 -6.21
N PRO A 186 1.92 -23.26 -7.04
CA PRO A 186 0.97 -23.94 -7.91
C PRO A 186 -0.15 -24.61 -7.11
N GLU A 187 -1.37 -24.58 -7.65
CA GLU A 187 -2.57 -25.13 -7.00
C GLU A 187 -2.45 -26.62 -6.65
N ASP A 188 -1.61 -27.36 -7.36
CA ASP A 188 -1.43 -28.81 -7.18
C ASP A 188 -0.27 -29.19 -6.24
N GLY A 189 0.44 -28.20 -5.65
CA GLY A 189 1.55 -28.47 -4.73
C GLY A 189 2.75 -29.20 -5.35
N ILE A 190 2.80 -29.36 -6.68
CA ILE A 190 3.97 -29.92 -7.38
C ILE A 190 5.01 -28.82 -7.53
N GLY A 191 5.75 -28.58 -6.46
CA GLY A 191 7.10 -28.03 -6.54
C GLY A 191 8.07 -29.20 -6.45
N ASP A 192 8.95 -29.34 -7.45
CA ASP A 192 10.07 -30.30 -7.47
C ASP A 192 10.98 -30.18 -6.24
#